data_AF-A0A8H8SGZ6-F1
#
_entry.id   AF-A0A8H8SGZ6-F1
#
_cell.length_a   1.000
_cell.length_b   1.000
_cell.length_c   1.000
_cell.angle_alpha   90.00
_cell.angle_beta   90.00
_cell.angle_gamma   90.00
#
_symmetry.space_group_name_H-M   'P 1'
#
loop_
_entity.id
_entity.type
_entity.pdbx_description
1 polymer ?
#
loop_
_entity_poly.entity_id
_entity_poly.type
_entity_poly.pdbx_seq_one_letter_code
_entity_poly.pdbx_strand_id
1 'polypeptide(L)'
;MKLSFVVVALFAGYAAAAAVPGCVKTCSQAAAKSSKCGSYTSKSCVCKSSKFNSAATKCITSKCSAKDQQAALQIKHQLCG
;
A
#
# COMPACT_ATOMS: atom_id res chain seq x y z
N MET A 1 2.22 -47.97 -22.56
CA MET A 1 1.46 -46.84 -23.15
C MET A 1 0.44 -46.35 -22.14
N LYS A 2 0.39 -45.03 -21.93
CA LYS A 2 -0.52 -44.21 -21.11
C LYS A 2 0.14 -43.65 -19.84
N LEU A 3 0.17 -42.35 -19.55
CA LEU A 3 -0.20 -41.13 -20.28
C LEU A 3 0.58 -40.02 -19.56
N SER A 4 1.43 -39.32 -20.30
CA SER A 4 1.98 -38.03 -19.88
C SER A 4 0.87 -36.97 -19.73
N PHE A 5 1.22 -35.87 -19.08
CA PHE A 5 0.52 -34.58 -18.93
C PHE A 5 -0.35 -34.40 -17.68
N VAL A 6 0.27 -33.85 -16.64
CA VAL A 6 -0.39 -32.83 -15.81
C VAL A 6 0.55 -31.63 -15.67
N VAL A 7 0.46 -30.70 -16.63
CA VAL A 7 0.93 -29.32 -16.44
C VAL A 7 -0.07 -28.67 -15.49
N VAL A 8 0.18 -28.76 -14.17
CA VAL A 8 -0.46 -27.82 -13.24
C VAL A 8 0.32 -26.53 -13.35
N ALA A 9 -0.08 -25.68 -14.28
CA ALA A 9 0.16 -24.27 -14.17
C ALA A 9 -0.49 -23.84 -12.85
N LEU A 10 0.33 -23.70 -11.81
CA LEU A 10 -0.02 -22.98 -10.60
C LEU A 10 -0.19 -21.52 -11.01
N PHE A 11 -1.33 -21.22 -11.62
CA PHE A 11 -1.93 -19.91 -11.50
C PHE A 11 -2.14 -19.72 -10.01
N ALA A 12 -1.15 -19.13 -9.36
CA ALA A 12 -1.31 -18.42 -8.13
C ALA A 12 -2.38 -17.36 -8.41
N GLY A 13 -3.64 -17.78 -8.28
CA GLY A 13 -4.77 -16.90 -8.08
C GLY A 13 -4.43 -16.12 -6.84
N TYR A 14 -3.79 -14.96 -7.07
CA TYR A 14 -3.51 -13.98 -6.05
C TYR A 14 -4.88 -13.52 -5.58
N ALA A 15 -5.35 -14.15 -4.51
CA ALA A 15 -6.57 -13.78 -3.83
C ALA A 15 -6.50 -12.27 -3.60
N ALA A 16 -7.33 -11.53 -4.33
CA ALA A 16 -7.51 -10.11 -4.19
C ALA A 16 -8.30 -9.84 -2.90
N ALA A 17 -7.73 -10.21 -1.74
CA ALA A 17 -7.94 -9.39 -0.57
C ALA A 17 -7.34 -8.02 -0.96
N ALA A 18 -8.12 -6.95 -0.87
CA ALA A 18 -7.63 -5.58 -0.99
C ALA A 18 -6.69 -5.27 0.20
N ALA A 19 -5.57 -5.99 0.27
CA ALA A 19 -4.56 -5.84 1.28
C ALA A 19 -3.79 -4.59 0.89
N VAL A 20 -3.83 -3.59 1.77
CA VAL A 20 -2.97 -2.40 1.67
C VAL A 20 -1.56 -2.88 1.34
N PRO A 21 -0.96 -2.44 0.23
CA PRO A 21 0.34 -2.97 -0.18
C PRO A 21 1.36 -2.76 0.93
N GLY A 22 2.22 -3.76 1.16
CA GLY A 22 3.23 -3.71 2.23
C GLY A 22 4.14 -2.48 2.13
N CYS A 23 4.45 -2.05 0.90
CA CYS A 23 5.21 -0.84 0.66
C CYS A 23 4.48 0.42 1.14
N VAL A 24 3.19 0.56 0.83
CA VAL A 24 2.35 1.67 1.27
C VAL A 24 2.30 1.70 2.80
N LYS A 25 2.09 0.54 3.43
CA LYS A 25 2.06 0.41 4.90
C LYS A 25 3.35 0.87 5.56
N THR A 26 4.49 0.44 5.01
CA THR A 26 5.83 0.81 5.49
C THR A 26 6.08 2.31 5.34
N CYS A 27 5.75 2.87 4.18
CA CYS A 27 5.88 4.31 3.92
C CYS A 27 4.96 5.15 4.78
N SER A 28 3.71 4.73 4.98
CA SER A 28 2.78 5.39 5.89
C SER A 28 3.28 5.35 7.32
N GLN A 29 3.87 4.24 7.77
CA GLN A 29 4.43 4.15 9.11
C GLN A 29 5.67 5.03 9.30
N ALA A 30 6.56 5.11 8.31
CA ALA A 30 7.68 6.04 8.31
C ALA A 30 7.18 7.50 8.33
N ALA A 31 6.19 7.84 7.51
CA ALA A 31 5.58 9.16 7.49
C ALA A 31 4.92 9.54 8.82
N ALA A 32 4.26 8.59 9.50
CA ALA A 32 3.64 8.81 10.81
C ALA A 32 4.67 9.16 11.89
N LYS A 33 5.84 8.52 11.86
CA LYS A 33 6.97 8.84 12.73
C LYS A 33 7.49 10.26 12.46
N SER A 34 7.63 10.63 11.19
CA SER A 34 8.13 11.95 10.79
C SER A 34 7.15 13.10 11.00
N SER A 35 5.84 12.83 11.03
CA SER A 35 4.80 13.87 11.06
C SER A 35 4.23 14.17 12.45
N LYS A 36 4.76 13.53 13.51
CA LYS A 36 4.19 13.51 14.87
C LYS A 36 2.76 12.93 14.97
N CYS A 37 2.26 12.28 13.92
CA CYS A 37 0.97 11.58 13.99
C CYS A 37 1.02 10.36 14.90
N GLY A 38 2.21 9.84 15.22
CA GLY A 38 2.43 8.66 16.06
C GLY A 38 2.08 7.36 15.34
N SER A 39 0.90 7.31 14.71
CA SER A 39 0.40 6.18 13.93
C SER A 39 -0.23 6.62 12.61
N TYR A 40 -0.09 5.77 11.60
CA TYR A 40 -0.73 5.95 10.29
C TYR A 40 -2.22 5.56 10.28
N THR A 41 -2.74 5.08 11.40
CA THR A 41 -4.16 4.73 11.58
C THR A 41 -5.01 5.92 12.04
N SER A 42 -4.38 6.99 12.56
CA SER A 42 -5.08 8.17 13.08
C SER A 42 -5.58 9.07 11.96
N LYS A 43 -6.71 8.72 11.33
CA LYS A 43 -7.28 9.40 10.15
C LYS A 43 -7.20 10.93 10.24
N SER A 44 -7.65 11.51 11.35
CA SER A 44 -7.63 12.96 11.57
C SER A 44 -6.24 13.59 11.44
N CYS A 45 -5.18 12.87 11.84
CA CYS A 45 -3.81 13.32 11.66
C CYS A 45 -3.28 13.03 10.25
N VAL A 46 -3.53 11.82 9.73
CA VAL A 46 -3.06 11.42 8.40
C VAL A 46 -3.59 12.34 7.31
N CYS A 47 -4.85 12.75 7.44
CA CYS A 47 -5.55 13.57 6.46
C CYS A 47 -5.27 15.08 6.65
N LYS A 48 -5.08 15.57 7.89
CA LYS A 48 -4.78 17.00 8.13
C LYS A 48 -3.29 17.35 8.08
N SER A 49 -2.40 16.40 8.35
CA SER A 49 -0.96 16.68 8.44
C SER A 49 -0.32 16.76 7.06
N SER A 50 -0.01 17.97 6.61
CA SER A 50 0.75 18.21 5.38
C SER A 50 2.14 17.56 5.41
N LYS A 51 2.76 17.48 6.61
CA LYS A 51 4.03 16.76 6.83
C LYS A 51 3.89 15.26 6.61
N PHE A 52 2.81 14.64 7.12
CA PHE A 52 2.53 13.23 6.85
C PHE A 52 2.38 13.00 5.35
N ASN A 53 1.51 13.80 4.71
CA ASN A 53 1.22 13.65 3.30
C ASN A 53 2.46 13.79 2.42
N SER A 54 3.29 14.80 2.68
CA SER A 54 4.53 15.00 1.92
C SER A 54 5.52 13.85 2.11
N ALA A 55 5.70 13.38 3.36
CA ALA A 55 6.61 12.28 3.65
C ALA A 55 6.13 10.95 3.08
N ALA A 56 4.83 10.66 3.21
CA ALA A 56 4.20 9.46 2.66
C ALA A 56 4.30 9.46 1.14
N THR A 57 3.94 10.55 0.46
CA THR A 57 4.05 10.68 -1.00
C THR A 57 5.49 10.49 -1.46
N LYS A 58 6.48 11.17 -0.86
CA LYS A 58 7.89 11.00 -1.23
C LYS A 58 8.38 9.57 -1.07
N CYS A 59 8.00 8.90 0.02
CA CYS A 59 8.38 7.50 0.23
C CYS A 59 7.72 6.60 -0.80
N ILE A 60 6.41 6.77 -1.04
CA ILE A 60 5.63 5.93 -1.94
C ILE A 60 6.12 6.07 -3.38
N THR A 61 6.40 7.29 -3.86
CA THR A 61 6.92 7.50 -5.21
C THR A 61 8.35 7.01 -5.39
N SER A 62 9.17 7.01 -4.32
CA SER A 62 10.56 6.56 -4.38
C SER A 62 10.74 5.06 -4.19
N LYS A 63 9.86 4.40 -3.42
CA LYS A 63 10.07 3.01 -2.95
C LYS A 63 9.02 2.03 -3.48
N CYS A 64 7.83 2.49 -3.84
CA CYS A 64 6.73 1.62 -4.22
C CYS A 64 6.51 1.57 -5.73
N SER A 65 5.99 0.43 -6.20
CA SER A 65 5.67 0.23 -7.61
C SER A 65 4.53 1.13 -8.06
N ALA A 66 4.38 1.36 -9.38
CA ALA A 66 3.25 2.14 -9.91
C ALA A 66 1.87 1.58 -9.48
N LYS A 67 1.75 0.25 -9.37
CA LYS A 67 0.53 -0.41 -8.88
C LYS A 67 0.23 -0.06 -7.42
N ASP A 68 1.27 -0.02 -6.58
CA ASP A 68 1.15 0.35 -5.17
C ASP A 68 0.86 1.84 -4.99
N GLN A 69 1.42 2.69 -5.85
CA GLN A 69 1.14 4.12 -5.87
C GLN A 69 -0.35 4.37 -6.19
N GLN A 70 -0.90 3.68 -7.19
CA GLN A 70 -2.32 3.73 -7.52
C GLN A 70 -3.19 3.28 -6.34
N ALA A 71 -2.84 2.15 -5.72
CA ALA A 71 -3.54 1.64 -4.54
C ALA A 71 -3.45 2.62 -3.35
N ALA A 72 -2.31 3.27 -3.14
CA ALA A 72 -2.15 4.28 -2.09
C ALA A 72 -3.08 5.48 -2.31
N LEU A 73 -3.24 5.94 -3.55
CA LEU A 73 -4.18 7.02 -3.88
C LEU A 73 -5.63 6.61 -3.58
N GLN A 74 -6.03 5.41 -3.99
CA GLN A 74 -7.37 4.89 -3.69
C GLN A 74 -7.62 4.78 -2.18
N ILE A 75 -6.68 4.19 -1.43
CA ILE A 75 -6.77 4.08 0.03
C ILE A 75 -6.85 5.46 0.67
N LYS A 76 -6.05 6.42 0.20
CA LYS A 76 -6.06 7.79 0.72
C LYS A 76 -7.42 8.45 0.50
N HIS A 77 -8.00 8.31 -0.70
CA HIS A 77 -9.35 8.80 -0.98
C HIS A 77 -10.41 8.12 -0.10
N GLN A 78 -10.33 6.81 0.12
CA GLN A 78 -11.25 6.10 1.02
C GLN A 78 -11.08 6.49 2.50
N LEU A 79 -9.88 6.93 2.89
CA LEU A 79 -9.57 7.27 4.28
C LEU A 79 -9.86 8.74 4.62
N CYS A 80 -9.63 9.64 3.66
CA CYS A 80 -9.61 11.10 3.84
C CYS A 80 -10.61 11.87 2.96
N GLY A 81 -11.29 11.19 2.05
CA GLY A 81 -12.33 11.77 1.20
C GLY A 81 -13.64 12.02 1.93
#